data_AF-A0AAV4WRC7-F1
#
_entry.id   AF-A0AAV4WRC7-F1
#
_cell.length_a   1.000
_cell.length_b   1.000
_cell.length_c   1.000
_cell.angle_alpha   90.00
_cell.angle_beta   90.00
_cell.angle_gamma   90.00
#
_symmetry.space_group_name_H-M   'P 1'
#
loop_
_entity.id
_entity.type
_entity.pdbx_description
1 polymer ?
#
loop_
_entity_poly.entity_id
_entity_poly.type
_entity_poly.pdbx_seq_one_letter_code
_entity_poly.pdbx_strand_id
1 'polypeptide(L)'
;MLLDRLNLKMDHFYSSGLFLTTEEQLILQTSLPILQQENKFLSLTFLGKIFGTVNDYYIVQGRGEDFIRSKMTFYSVDGYSWRLLFLPSVDSLKCFHLVRTRFKGDPICKHKYHGGPEVEEGNKKAEIKEEDRLSAFVKLMDYETAIGPKNSLMITPKGIINQNPYFQGISKFDALKLESYLHYRLPDSDIGFVPTTLICPPGGDRPLQFMEPISKDYPPGTWTLQADSLEEVVTIRNLWWPGYRFYFIPETGEYNSLYMGYGERNDDLPFMILDK
;
A
#
# COMPACT_ATOMS: atom_id res chain seq x y z
N MET A 1 10.69 -18.81 -11.87
CA MET A 1 10.58 -18.07 -13.16
C MET A 1 9.28 -17.27 -13.32
N LEU A 2 8.07 -17.86 -13.24
CA LEU A 2 6.80 -17.08 -13.28
C LEU A 2 6.47 -16.40 -11.93
N LEU A 3 6.70 -17.10 -10.82
CA LEU A 3 6.56 -16.57 -9.45
C LEU A 3 7.42 -15.31 -9.20
N ASP A 4 8.65 -15.32 -9.71
CA ASP A 4 9.60 -14.20 -9.56
C ASP A 4 9.15 -12.94 -10.32
N ARG A 5 8.30 -13.08 -11.35
CA ARG A 5 7.84 -11.94 -12.17
C ARG A 5 6.64 -11.21 -11.60
N LEU A 6 5.86 -11.85 -10.71
CA LEU A 6 4.58 -11.32 -10.22
C LEU A 6 4.63 -10.79 -8.79
N ASN A 7 5.81 -10.78 -8.14
CA ASN A 7 5.92 -10.46 -6.71
C ASN A 7 4.95 -11.27 -5.84
N LEU A 8 4.65 -12.52 -6.22
CA LEU A 8 3.78 -13.44 -5.49
C LEU A 8 4.58 -14.33 -4.52
N LYS A 9 5.73 -13.84 -4.02
CA LYS A 9 6.50 -14.54 -2.98
C LYS A 9 5.79 -14.34 -1.64
N MET A 10 4.90 -15.27 -1.33
CA MET A 10 4.08 -15.23 -0.11
C MET A 10 4.76 -15.85 1.11
N ASP A 11 5.86 -16.59 0.92
CA ASP A 11 6.52 -17.39 1.95
C ASP A 11 6.90 -16.57 3.19
N HIS A 12 7.38 -15.35 2.99
CA HIS A 12 7.76 -14.43 4.08
C HIS A 12 6.55 -13.85 4.85
N PHE A 13 5.33 -13.96 4.30
CA PHE A 13 4.11 -13.50 4.96
C PHE A 13 3.38 -14.60 5.74
N TYR A 14 3.68 -15.89 5.50
CA TYR A 14 3.01 -17.01 6.17
C TYR A 14 3.22 -17.01 7.69
N SER A 15 4.41 -16.65 8.17
CA SER A 15 4.69 -16.51 9.61
C SER A 15 3.84 -15.42 10.28
N SER A 16 3.33 -14.46 9.50
CA SER A 16 2.42 -13.41 9.95
C SER A 16 0.94 -13.80 9.87
N GLY A 17 0.63 -15.06 9.52
CA GLY A 17 -0.73 -15.55 9.36
C GLY A 17 -1.42 -15.05 8.08
N LEU A 18 -0.66 -14.48 7.15
CA LEU A 18 -1.18 -14.00 5.87
C LEU A 18 -0.86 -15.02 4.79
N PHE A 19 -1.88 -15.63 4.20
CA PHE A 19 -1.72 -16.64 3.18
C PHE A 19 -2.86 -16.57 2.15
N LEU A 20 -2.55 -17.02 0.94
CA LEU A 20 -3.53 -17.34 -0.09
C LEU A 20 -3.64 -18.86 -0.16
N THR A 21 -4.86 -19.34 -0.37
CA THR A 21 -5.13 -20.74 -0.72
C THR A 21 -4.43 -21.11 -2.03
N THR A 22 -4.17 -22.40 -2.24
CA THR A 22 -3.54 -22.89 -3.48
C THR A 22 -4.36 -22.51 -4.72
N GLU A 23 -5.69 -22.50 -4.60
CA GLU A 23 -6.58 -22.05 -5.66
C GLU A 23 -6.37 -20.57 -5.97
N GLU A 24 -6.47 -19.68 -4.98
CA GLU A 24 -6.21 -18.24 -5.17
C GLU A 24 -4.83 -17.96 -5.78
N GLN A 25 -3.79 -18.67 -5.31
CA GLN A 25 -2.44 -18.54 -5.87
C GLN A 25 -2.40 -18.91 -7.36
N LEU A 26 -3.03 -20.02 -7.75
CA LEU A 26 -3.07 -20.47 -9.13
C LEU A 26 -3.85 -19.49 -10.02
N ILE A 27 -4.98 -18.98 -9.51
CA ILE A 27 -5.80 -17.97 -10.18
C ILE A 27 -4.95 -16.73 -10.48
N LEU A 28 -4.32 -16.15 -9.46
CA LEU A 28 -3.50 -14.95 -9.61
C LEU A 28 -2.28 -15.20 -10.51
N GLN A 29 -1.61 -16.35 -10.39
CA GLN A 29 -0.49 -16.70 -11.27
C GLN A 29 -0.89 -16.76 -12.74
N THR A 30 -2.15 -17.07 -13.03
CA THR A 30 -2.67 -17.18 -14.41
C THR A 30 -3.22 -15.84 -14.92
N SER A 31 -3.99 -15.12 -14.10
CA SER A 31 -4.70 -13.91 -14.53
C SER A 31 -3.81 -12.66 -14.57
N LEU A 32 -2.83 -12.54 -13.66
CA LEU A 32 -1.98 -11.35 -13.56
C LEU A 32 -1.06 -11.11 -14.76
N PRO A 33 -0.39 -12.12 -15.36
CA PRO A 33 0.40 -11.92 -16.57
C PRO A 33 -0.43 -11.40 -17.75
N ILE A 34 -1.68 -11.87 -17.87
CA ILE A 34 -2.62 -11.43 -18.91
C ILE A 34 -2.93 -9.95 -18.69
N LEU A 35 -3.30 -9.56 -17.47
CA LEU A 35 -3.58 -8.17 -17.12
C LEU A 35 -2.38 -7.25 -17.40
N GLN A 36 -1.16 -7.71 -17.06
CA GLN A 36 0.08 -6.97 -17.31
C GLN A 36 0.31 -6.75 -18.82
N GLN A 37 0.12 -7.79 -19.63
CA GLN A 37 0.33 -7.74 -21.08
C GLN A 37 -0.70 -6.84 -21.77
N GLU A 38 -1.99 -6.98 -21.43
CA GLU A 38 -3.09 -6.21 -22.04
C GLU A 38 -2.92 -4.70 -21.83
N ASN A 39 -2.46 -4.31 -20.63
CA ASN A 39 -2.28 -2.90 -20.26
C ASN A 39 -0.83 -2.41 -20.47
N LYS A 40 0.08 -3.27 -20.93
CA LYS A 40 1.50 -2.95 -21.20
C LYS A 40 2.23 -2.36 -19.98
N PHE A 41 1.95 -2.86 -18.78
CA PHE A 41 2.64 -2.41 -17.57
C PHE A 41 4.08 -2.91 -17.51
N LEU A 42 5.01 -2.06 -17.06
CA LEU A 42 6.39 -2.43 -16.82
C LEU A 42 6.50 -3.39 -15.63
N SER A 43 5.68 -3.17 -14.60
CA SER A 43 5.56 -4.08 -13.46
C SER A 43 4.12 -4.15 -12.96
N LEU A 44 3.78 -5.28 -12.35
CA LEU A 44 2.50 -5.52 -11.71
C LEU A 44 2.76 -6.00 -10.29
N THR A 45 2.00 -5.52 -9.32
CA THR A 45 2.13 -5.92 -7.91
C THR A 45 0.76 -6.26 -7.35
N PHE A 46 0.66 -7.44 -6.75
CA PHE A 46 -0.49 -7.79 -5.93
C PHE A 46 -0.41 -7.01 -4.61
N LEU A 47 -1.31 -6.03 -4.42
CA LEU A 47 -1.31 -5.21 -3.21
C LEU A 47 -1.90 -5.96 -2.03
N GLY A 48 -2.89 -6.82 -2.27
CA GLY A 48 -3.56 -7.48 -1.16
C GLY A 48 -4.95 -8.01 -1.41
N LYS A 49 -5.52 -8.50 -0.31
CA LYS A 49 -6.86 -9.06 -0.21
C LYS A 49 -7.65 -8.34 0.88
N ILE A 50 -8.81 -7.79 0.56
CA ILE A 50 -9.69 -7.12 1.52
C ILE A 50 -10.86 -8.06 1.81
N PHE A 51 -11.04 -8.39 3.08
CA PHE A 51 -12.05 -9.35 3.51
C PHE A 51 -13.44 -8.72 3.51
N GLY A 52 -14.36 -9.34 2.79
CA GLY A 52 -15.77 -8.97 2.80
C GLY A 52 -16.64 -9.98 3.54
N THR A 53 -17.90 -9.63 3.78
CA THR A 53 -18.85 -10.54 4.43
C THR A 53 -19.43 -11.60 3.49
N VAL A 54 -19.40 -11.36 2.17
CA VAL A 54 -19.90 -12.28 1.13
C VAL A 54 -18.76 -12.74 0.23
N ASN A 55 -18.02 -11.80 -0.37
CA ASN A 55 -16.82 -12.09 -1.17
C ASN A 55 -15.67 -11.18 -0.73
N ASP A 56 -14.45 -11.58 -1.06
CA ASP A 56 -13.26 -10.79 -0.81
C ASP A 56 -12.85 -10.01 -2.07
N TYR A 57 -12.17 -8.88 -1.88
CA TYR A 57 -11.58 -8.13 -2.99
C TYR A 57 -10.09 -8.43 -3.11
N TYR A 58 -9.64 -8.76 -4.32
CA TYR A 58 -8.23 -8.84 -4.70
C TYR A 58 -7.83 -7.51 -5.33
N ILE A 59 -6.74 -6.91 -4.85
CA ILE A 59 -6.27 -5.61 -5.32
C ILE A 59 -4.90 -5.76 -5.97
N VAL A 60 -4.75 -5.21 -7.17
CA VAL A 60 -3.52 -5.23 -7.95
C VAL A 60 -3.21 -3.83 -8.44
N GLN A 61 -1.92 -3.51 -8.54
CA GLN A 61 -1.45 -2.24 -9.06
C GLN A 61 -0.44 -2.49 -10.18
N GLY A 62 -0.76 -2.00 -11.37
CA GLY A 62 0.15 -1.91 -12.50
C GLY A 62 0.91 -0.58 -12.52
N ARG A 63 2.16 -0.62 -12.95
CA ARG A 63 3.04 0.55 -13.05
C ARG A 63 3.56 0.73 -14.47
N GLY A 64 3.46 1.96 -14.97
CA GLY A 64 4.08 2.42 -16.20
C GLY A 64 5.52 2.86 -16.01
N GLU A 65 5.96 3.86 -16.78
CA GLU A 65 7.34 4.37 -16.76
C GLU A 65 7.73 5.00 -15.42
N ASP A 66 6.87 5.81 -14.80
CA ASP A 66 7.14 6.39 -13.48
C ASP A 66 6.57 5.49 -12.39
N PHE A 67 7.45 4.96 -11.54
CA PHE A 67 7.11 4.00 -10.49
C PHE A 67 6.07 4.53 -9.49
N ILE A 68 6.08 5.83 -9.20
CA ILE A 68 5.15 6.44 -8.23
C ILE A 68 3.97 7.10 -8.95
N ARG A 69 4.18 7.77 -10.08
CA ARG A 69 3.12 8.56 -10.75
C ARG A 69 2.28 7.75 -11.72
N SER A 70 2.85 6.74 -12.38
CA SER A 70 2.16 5.97 -13.41
C SER A 70 1.52 4.70 -12.84
N LYS A 71 0.73 4.85 -11.77
CA LYS A 71 0.04 3.73 -11.09
C LYS A 71 -1.39 3.58 -11.62
N MET A 72 -1.79 2.36 -11.97
CA MET A 72 -3.18 1.99 -12.25
C MET A 72 -3.59 0.84 -11.33
N THR A 73 -4.69 1.01 -10.62
CA THR A 73 -5.17 0.05 -9.64
C THR A 73 -6.36 -0.72 -10.20
N PHE A 74 -6.38 -2.03 -9.99
CA PHE A 74 -7.46 -2.92 -10.40
C PHE A 74 -7.97 -3.67 -9.18
N TYR A 75 -9.25 -3.99 -9.21
CA TYR A 75 -9.87 -4.89 -8.24
C TYR A 75 -10.55 -6.07 -8.94
N SER A 76 -10.71 -7.16 -8.20
CA SER A 76 -11.49 -8.32 -8.62
C SER A 76 -12.15 -8.98 -7.40
N VAL A 77 -13.27 -9.67 -7.61
CA VAL A 77 -13.94 -10.50 -6.59
C VAL A 77 -13.76 -12.00 -6.83
N ASP A 78 -13.26 -12.38 -8.02
CA ASP A 78 -13.05 -13.77 -8.45
C ASP A 78 -11.58 -14.10 -8.74
N GLY A 79 -10.70 -13.08 -8.76
CA GLY A 79 -9.28 -13.19 -9.09
C GLY A 79 -8.99 -13.34 -10.59
N TYR A 80 -10.01 -13.44 -11.44
CA TYR A 80 -9.88 -13.62 -12.90
C TYR A 80 -10.28 -12.36 -13.67
N SER A 81 -11.42 -11.78 -13.29
CA SER A 81 -12.05 -10.64 -13.95
C SER A 81 -11.61 -9.35 -13.27
N TRP A 82 -10.61 -8.69 -13.84
CA TRP A 82 -10.03 -7.46 -13.29
C TRP A 82 -10.74 -6.22 -13.82
N ARG A 83 -11.16 -5.34 -12.91
CA ARG A 83 -11.81 -4.05 -13.23
C ARG A 83 -10.93 -2.91 -12.76
N LEU A 84 -10.84 -1.86 -13.57
CA LEU A 84 -10.11 -0.65 -13.20
C LEU A 84 -10.80 0.03 -12.01
N LEU A 85 -10.04 0.29 -10.95
CA LEU A 85 -10.48 1.06 -9.79
C LEU A 85 -10.14 2.54 -10.03
N PHE A 86 -11.16 3.34 -10.33
CA PHE A 86 -10.99 4.78 -10.53
C PHE A 86 -10.59 5.48 -9.23
N LEU A 87 -9.90 6.62 -9.35
CA LEU A 87 -9.54 7.43 -8.19
C LEU A 87 -10.81 7.89 -7.45
N PRO A 88 -10.80 7.86 -6.10
CA PRO A 88 -11.94 8.30 -5.32
C PRO A 88 -12.19 9.80 -5.50
N SER A 89 -13.46 10.20 -5.39
CA SER A 89 -13.81 11.60 -5.23
C SER A 89 -13.37 12.13 -3.86
N VAL A 90 -13.27 13.45 -3.72
CA VAL A 90 -12.97 14.12 -2.44
C VAL A 90 -14.01 13.75 -1.38
N ASP A 91 -15.28 13.59 -1.76
CA ASP A 91 -16.35 13.23 -0.83
C ASP A 91 -16.23 11.79 -0.36
N SER A 92 -15.86 10.85 -1.24
CA SER A 92 -15.59 9.46 -0.86
C SER A 92 -14.44 9.36 0.13
N LEU A 93 -13.38 10.16 -0.03
CA LEU A 93 -12.27 10.24 0.92
C LEU A 93 -12.74 10.76 2.29
N LYS A 94 -13.49 11.86 2.32
CA LYS A 94 -14.02 12.45 3.57
C LYS A 94 -14.94 11.48 4.31
N CYS A 95 -15.78 10.75 3.58
CA CYS A 95 -16.79 9.88 4.18
C CYS A 95 -16.26 8.48 4.53
N PHE A 96 -15.06 8.09 4.06
CA PHE A 96 -14.48 6.77 4.29
C PHE A 96 -14.51 6.36 5.78
N HIS A 97 -14.07 7.23 6.68
CA HIS A 97 -14.02 6.98 8.14
C HIS A 97 -15.40 6.97 8.82
N LEU A 98 -16.43 7.50 8.14
CA LEU A 98 -17.80 7.53 8.67
C LEU A 98 -18.52 6.19 8.49
N VAL A 99 -18.05 5.36 7.56
CA VAL A 99 -18.63 4.03 7.30
C VAL A 99 -18.00 2.99 8.22
N ARG A 100 -18.78 2.51 9.20
CA ARG A 100 -18.34 1.52 10.20
C ARG A 100 -18.65 0.06 9.86
N THR A 101 -19.39 -0.19 8.78
CA THR A 101 -19.73 -1.55 8.35
C THR A 101 -18.58 -2.17 7.55
N ARG A 102 -18.39 -3.49 7.63
CA ARG A 102 -17.44 -4.21 6.76
C ARG A 102 -17.81 -4.11 5.28
N PHE A 103 -16.85 -4.32 4.40
CA PHE A 103 -17.11 -4.56 2.98
C PHE A 103 -17.97 -5.81 2.81
N LYS A 104 -18.85 -5.84 1.80
CA LYS A 104 -19.59 -7.06 1.47
C LYS A 104 -18.87 -7.91 0.44
N GLY A 105 -18.11 -7.30 -0.47
CA GLY A 105 -17.63 -7.98 -1.68
C GLY A 105 -18.58 -7.84 -2.86
N ASP A 106 -19.37 -6.76 -2.88
CA ASP A 106 -20.22 -6.39 -4.00
C ASP A 106 -20.02 -4.89 -4.34
N PRO A 107 -19.35 -4.56 -5.47
CA PRO A 107 -19.08 -3.18 -5.87
C PRO A 107 -20.33 -2.31 -6.00
N ILE A 108 -21.50 -2.90 -6.27
CA ILE A 108 -22.76 -2.18 -6.51
C ILE A 108 -23.50 -1.89 -5.21
N CYS A 109 -23.14 -2.59 -4.12
CA CYS A 109 -23.73 -2.39 -2.80
C CYS A 109 -23.55 -0.94 -2.32
N LYS A 110 -24.53 -0.44 -1.56
CA LYS A 110 -24.46 0.87 -0.91
C LYS A 110 -24.37 0.71 0.60
N HIS A 111 -23.47 1.48 1.20
CA HIS A 111 -23.31 1.57 2.64
C HIS A 111 -23.91 2.86 3.16
N LYS A 112 -24.65 2.75 4.27
CA LYS A 112 -25.23 3.88 4.98
C LYS A 112 -24.26 4.35 6.06
N TYR A 113 -24.11 5.66 6.21
CA TYR A 113 -23.33 6.28 7.27
C TYR A 113 -24.04 7.52 7.83
N HIS A 114 -23.53 8.02 8.95
CA HIS A 114 -24.06 9.21 9.63
C HIS A 114 -23.03 10.34 9.57
N GLY A 115 -23.48 11.60 9.50
CA GLY A 115 -22.61 12.78 9.57
C GLY A 115 -21.98 13.23 8.24
N GLY A 116 -22.55 12.83 7.09
CA GLY A 116 -22.16 13.37 5.79
C GLY A 116 -22.66 14.82 5.58
N PRO A 117 -22.07 15.57 4.63
CA PRO A 117 -22.49 16.94 4.31
C PRO A 117 -23.96 17.05 3.84
N GLU A 118 -24.54 15.96 3.34
CA GLU A 118 -25.95 15.88 2.91
C GLU A 118 -26.95 15.73 4.07
N VAL A 119 -26.51 15.76 5.33
CA VAL A 119 -27.37 15.50 6.51
C VAL A 119 -27.95 16.80 7.12
N GLU A 120 -27.74 17.95 6.47
CA GLU A 120 -28.50 19.16 6.79
C GLU A 120 -29.94 19.00 6.25
N GLU A 121 -30.90 18.96 7.17
CA GLU A 121 -32.35 18.72 6.96
C GLU A 121 -32.81 17.24 6.84
N GLY A 122 -32.90 16.59 8.00
CA GLY A 122 -33.94 15.58 8.26
C GLY A 122 -33.56 14.13 7.97
N ASN A 123 -33.04 13.43 8.98
CA ASN A 123 -33.12 11.97 9.19
C ASN A 123 -32.73 11.03 8.02
N LYS A 124 -32.14 11.53 6.93
CA LYS A 124 -31.64 10.72 5.82
C LYS A 124 -30.21 10.30 6.13
N LYS A 125 -29.98 8.99 6.15
CA LYS A 125 -28.63 8.42 6.21
C LYS A 125 -27.99 8.62 4.84
N ALA A 126 -26.82 9.26 4.82
CA ALA A 126 -26.04 9.39 3.59
C ALA A 126 -25.57 8.00 3.12
N GLU A 127 -25.45 7.83 1.81
CA GLU A 127 -25.07 6.57 1.18
C GLU A 127 -23.79 6.73 0.37
N ILE A 128 -22.93 5.70 0.37
CA ILE A 128 -21.76 5.60 -0.48
C ILE A 128 -21.74 4.24 -1.16
N LYS A 129 -21.41 4.21 -2.45
CA LYS A 129 -21.23 2.96 -3.19
C LYS A 129 -19.99 2.24 -2.66
N GLU A 130 -20.05 0.92 -2.54
CA GLU A 130 -18.96 0.11 -1.99
C GLU A 130 -17.68 0.23 -2.84
N GLU A 131 -17.81 0.33 -4.17
CA GLU A 131 -16.69 0.61 -5.07
C GLU A 131 -16.01 1.96 -4.80
N ASP A 132 -16.78 3.01 -4.49
CA ASP A 132 -16.24 4.35 -4.17
C ASP A 132 -15.55 4.36 -2.79
N ARG A 133 -16.06 3.56 -1.86
CA ARG A 133 -15.41 3.35 -0.57
C ARG A 133 -14.12 2.52 -0.73
N LEU A 134 -14.14 1.53 -1.61
CA LEU A 134 -12.98 0.69 -1.93
C LEU A 134 -11.86 1.53 -2.56
N SER A 135 -12.20 2.43 -3.49
CA SER A 135 -11.21 3.35 -4.08
C SER A 135 -10.63 4.31 -3.05
N ALA A 136 -11.45 4.83 -2.13
CA ALA A 136 -10.99 5.65 -1.02
C ALA A 136 -10.03 4.88 -0.09
N PHE A 137 -10.40 3.65 0.28
CA PHE A 137 -9.55 2.76 1.07
C PHE A 137 -8.19 2.55 0.40
N VAL A 138 -8.16 2.09 -0.85
CA VAL A 138 -6.90 1.75 -1.53
C VAL A 138 -6.02 2.99 -1.69
N LYS A 139 -6.61 4.15 -2.01
CA LYS A 139 -5.87 5.41 -2.12
C LYS A 139 -5.23 5.82 -0.79
N LEU A 140 -5.98 5.77 0.32
CA LEU A 140 -5.48 6.13 1.65
C LEU A 140 -4.42 5.14 2.14
N MET A 141 -4.70 3.84 2.03
CA MET A 141 -3.78 2.77 2.45
C MET A 141 -2.46 2.83 1.65
N ASP A 142 -2.52 2.94 0.32
CA ASP A 142 -1.33 3.05 -0.54
C ASP A 142 -0.53 4.31 -0.19
N TYR A 143 -1.21 5.45 0.07
CA TYR A 143 -0.55 6.68 0.48
C TYR A 143 0.12 6.57 1.86
N GLU A 144 -0.52 5.94 2.83
CA GLU A 144 -0.02 5.87 4.22
C GLU A 144 0.95 4.71 4.47
N THR A 145 0.98 3.68 3.62
CA THR A 145 1.71 2.45 3.90
C THR A 145 2.66 1.99 2.81
N ALA A 146 2.56 2.47 1.56
CA ALA A 146 3.51 2.04 0.52
C ALA A 146 4.92 2.50 0.89
N ILE A 147 5.81 1.55 1.17
CA ILE A 147 7.17 1.81 1.64
C ILE A 147 8.19 0.92 0.92
N GLY A 148 9.46 1.30 1.02
CA GLY A 148 10.56 0.39 0.76
C GLY A 148 11.91 0.90 1.27
N PRO A 149 12.98 0.12 1.10
CA PRO A 149 14.28 0.44 1.69
C PRO A 149 14.89 1.71 1.11
N LYS A 150 15.74 2.41 1.87
CA LYS A 150 16.57 3.52 1.36
C LYS A 150 17.32 3.12 0.08
N ASN A 151 17.45 4.05 -0.85
CA ASN A 151 18.18 3.92 -2.12
C ASN A 151 17.61 2.87 -3.12
N SER A 152 16.47 2.27 -2.82
CA SER A 152 15.80 1.29 -3.70
C SER A 152 15.10 1.94 -4.90
N LEU A 153 14.77 3.22 -4.82
CA LEU A 153 14.30 4.04 -5.93
C LEU A 153 15.30 5.15 -6.23
N MET A 154 15.28 5.63 -7.48
CA MET A 154 16.11 6.74 -7.94
C MET A 154 15.31 7.68 -8.84
N ILE A 155 15.60 8.98 -8.78
CA ILE A 155 15.11 9.97 -9.74
C ILE A 155 16.13 10.14 -10.86
N THR A 156 15.66 10.01 -12.10
CA THR A 156 16.45 10.30 -13.29
C THR A 156 16.55 11.81 -13.56
N PRO A 157 17.50 12.29 -14.38
CA PRO A 157 17.57 13.71 -14.77
C PRO A 157 16.30 14.25 -15.43
N LYS A 158 15.45 13.38 -15.98
CA LYS A 158 14.14 13.74 -16.55
C LYS A 158 13.04 13.91 -15.50
N GLY A 159 13.35 13.68 -14.22
CA GLY A 159 12.39 13.73 -13.13
C GLY A 159 11.51 12.48 -12.98
N ILE A 160 11.78 11.41 -13.75
CA ILE A 160 11.06 10.13 -13.68
C ILE A 160 11.65 9.31 -12.53
N ILE A 161 10.78 8.75 -11.69
CA ILE A 161 11.15 7.88 -10.56
C ILE A 161 11.14 6.42 -11.01
N ASN A 162 12.26 5.74 -10.85
CA ASN A 162 12.43 4.33 -11.21
C ASN A 162 12.94 3.52 -10.03
N GLN A 163 12.77 2.20 -10.10
CA GLN A 163 13.56 1.29 -9.25
C GLN A 163 15.04 1.44 -9.60
N ASN A 164 15.89 1.50 -8.58
CA ASN A 164 17.32 1.61 -8.75
C ASN A 164 17.90 0.23 -9.15
N PRO A 165 18.39 0.05 -10.40
CA PRO A 165 18.91 -1.24 -10.85
C PRO A 165 20.21 -1.66 -10.14
N TYR A 166 20.86 -0.72 -9.45
CA TYR A 166 22.09 -0.96 -8.68
C TYR A 166 21.82 -1.22 -7.19
N PHE A 167 20.55 -1.26 -6.78
CA PHE A 167 20.21 -1.56 -5.39
C PHE A 167 20.50 -3.03 -5.07
N GLN A 168 21.47 -3.25 -4.18
CA GLN A 168 21.88 -4.58 -3.70
C GLN A 168 21.48 -4.81 -2.23
N GLY A 169 20.58 -3.99 -1.69
CA GLY A 169 20.21 -4.03 -0.28
C GLY A 169 20.95 -3.03 0.59
N ILE A 170 20.70 -3.15 1.89
CA ILE A 170 21.35 -2.40 2.97
C ILE A 170 21.86 -3.39 4.01
N SER A 171 22.82 -2.98 4.84
CA SER A 171 23.39 -3.83 5.89
C SER A 171 22.31 -4.32 6.85
N LYS A 172 22.49 -5.51 7.44
CA LYS A 172 21.58 -6.02 8.50
C LYS A 172 21.41 -5.02 9.63
N PHE A 173 22.51 -4.40 10.08
CA PHE A 173 22.50 -3.38 11.13
C PHE A 173 21.61 -2.18 10.80
N ASP A 174 21.65 -1.69 9.56
CA ASP A 174 20.80 -0.57 9.13
C ASP A 174 19.37 -1.01 8.85
N ALA A 175 19.15 -2.24 8.39
CA ALA A 175 17.83 -2.81 8.16
C ALA A 175 17.01 -2.90 9.47
N LEU A 176 17.64 -2.99 10.63
CA LEU A 176 16.94 -2.99 11.92
C LEU A 176 16.46 -1.60 12.38
N LYS A 177 16.68 -0.54 11.58
CA LYS A 177 16.29 0.83 11.91
C LYS A 177 15.12 1.28 11.05
N LEU A 178 14.07 1.80 11.69
CA LEU A 178 12.90 2.36 10.98
C LEU A 178 13.28 3.50 10.02
N GLU A 179 14.34 4.24 10.29
CA GLU A 179 14.83 5.30 9.41
C GLU A 179 15.25 4.77 8.03
N SER A 180 15.54 3.47 7.89
CA SER A 180 15.98 2.84 6.65
C SER A 180 14.85 2.54 5.67
N TYR A 181 13.61 2.83 6.04
CA TYR A 181 12.43 2.58 5.22
C TYR A 181 11.74 3.90 4.91
N LEU A 182 11.47 4.13 3.63
CA LEU A 182 10.96 5.39 3.11
C LEU A 182 9.58 5.20 2.48
N HIS A 183 8.71 6.20 2.59
CA HIS A 183 7.41 6.23 1.94
C HIS A 183 7.52 6.39 0.42
N TYR A 184 6.89 5.49 -0.33
CA TYR A 184 6.78 5.51 -1.79
C TYR A 184 5.61 6.39 -2.26
N ARG A 185 5.66 7.65 -1.84
CA ARG A 185 4.68 8.67 -2.23
C ARG A 185 5.39 9.97 -2.54
N LEU A 186 4.73 10.79 -3.34
CA LEU A 186 5.06 12.20 -3.43
C LEU A 186 4.18 12.97 -2.43
N PRO A 187 4.66 14.10 -1.90
CA PRO A 187 3.81 15.01 -1.15
C PRO A 187 2.58 15.38 -1.98
N ASP A 188 1.41 15.51 -1.34
CA ASP A 188 0.19 15.87 -2.07
C ASP A 188 0.37 17.22 -2.78
N SER A 189 -0.20 17.33 -3.97
CA SER A 189 -0.03 18.47 -4.90
C SER A 189 -0.50 19.82 -4.36
N ASP A 190 -1.20 19.88 -3.22
CA ASP A 190 -1.52 21.12 -2.51
C ASP A 190 -0.30 21.74 -1.82
N ILE A 191 0.81 21.03 -1.75
CA ILE A 191 2.11 21.57 -1.36
C ILE A 191 2.79 22.10 -2.63
N GLY A 192 2.26 23.21 -3.14
CA GLY A 192 2.78 23.91 -4.33
C GLY A 192 4.22 24.45 -4.22
N PHE A 193 4.97 24.09 -3.17
CA PHE A 193 6.30 24.62 -2.89
C PHE A 193 7.17 23.73 -1.98
N VAL A 194 7.06 22.40 -2.03
CA VAL A 194 8.18 21.57 -1.58
C VAL A 194 8.93 21.11 -2.81
N PRO A 195 9.90 21.91 -3.30
CA PRO A 195 10.82 21.38 -4.27
C PRO A 195 11.52 20.19 -3.61
N THR A 196 11.73 19.13 -4.37
CA THR A 196 12.43 17.89 -3.97
C THR A 196 13.74 18.15 -3.19
N THR A 197 14.26 19.38 -3.26
CA THR A 197 15.34 19.97 -2.46
C THR A 197 15.15 20.01 -0.95
N LEU A 198 13.95 19.87 -0.37
CA LEU A 198 13.77 19.94 1.10
C LEU A 198 13.77 18.58 1.81
N ILE A 199 13.69 17.47 1.09
CA ILE A 199 13.74 16.13 1.69
C ILE A 199 15.18 15.60 1.74
N CYS A 200 16.01 15.98 0.76
CA CYS A 200 17.41 15.59 0.73
C CYS A 200 18.20 16.33 1.81
N PRO A 201 18.88 15.62 2.73
CA PRO A 201 19.75 16.23 3.72
C PRO A 201 20.87 17.08 3.09
N PRO A 202 21.40 18.10 3.79
CA PRO A 202 22.57 18.83 3.32
C PRO A 202 23.75 17.89 3.04
N GLY A 203 24.30 17.95 1.82
CA GLY A 203 25.37 17.04 1.37
C GLY A 203 24.90 15.65 0.91
N GLY A 204 23.59 15.39 0.93
CA GLY A 204 22.98 14.14 0.49
C GLY A 204 22.89 13.98 -1.03
N ASP A 205 22.74 12.72 -1.48
CA ASP A 205 22.58 12.39 -2.90
C ASP A 205 21.12 12.54 -3.32
N ARG A 206 20.78 13.70 -3.91
CA ARG A 206 19.40 14.07 -4.28
C ARG A 206 18.68 13.01 -5.14
N PRO A 207 19.28 12.43 -6.19
CA PRO A 207 18.71 11.30 -6.91
C PRO A 207 18.20 10.14 -6.06
N LEU A 208 18.82 9.87 -4.91
CA LEU A 208 18.50 8.72 -4.04
C LEU A 208 17.75 9.11 -2.76
N GLN A 209 17.94 10.34 -2.27
CA GLN A 209 17.48 10.81 -0.98
C GLN A 209 16.37 11.85 -1.14
N PHE A 210 15.25 11.44 -1.72
CA PHE A 210 14.12 12.33 -2.03
C PHE A 210 12.80 11.92 -1.35
N MET A 211 12.81 10.86 -0.52
CA MET A 211 11.64 10.34 0.16
C MET A 211 11.76 10.43 1.69
N GLU A 212 10.61 10.42 2.36
CA GLU A 212 10.48 10.61 3.79
C GLU A 212 10.60 9.27 4.54
N PRO A 213 11.38 9.19 5.64
CA PRO A 213 11.49 7.98 6.43
C PRO A 213 10.27 7.76 7.32
N ILE A 214 9.83 6.52 7.45
CA ILE A 214 8.67 6.14 8.29
C ILE A 214 8.90 6.36 9.79
N SER A 215 10.16 6.48 10.21
CA SER A 215 10.51 6.81 11.59
C SER A 215 10.01 8.18 12.05
N LYS A 216 9.59 9.04 11.11
CA LYS A 216 9.01 10.37 11.40
C LYS A 216 7.49 10.37 11.45
N ASP A 217 6.84 9.23 11.22
CA ASP A 217 5.38 9.14 11.25
C ASP A 217 4.84 9.34 12.67
N TYR A 218 3.66 9.92 12.74
CA TYR A 218 2.95 10.20 13.99
C TYR A 218 1.70 9.30 14.12
N PRO A 219 1.37 8.82 15.33
CA PRO A 219 2.16 8.89 16.56
C PRO A 219 3.43 8.00 16.53
N PRO A 220 4.47 8.31 17.32
CA PRO A 220 5.62 7.41 17.48
C PRO A 220 5.17 6.01 17.89
N GLY A 221 5.75 4.96 17.28
CA GLY A 221 5.33 3.57 17.52
C GLY A 221 4.23 3.07 16.58
N THR A 222 3.77 3.88 15.63
CA THR A 222 2.84 3.48 14.56
C THR A 222 3.37 2.31 13.71
N TRP A 223 4.69 2.19 13.59
CA TRP A 223 5.36 1.12 12.87
C TRP A 223 6.07 0.20 13.84
N THR A 224 5.88 -1.10 13.67
CA THR A 224 6.63 -2.11 14.43
C THR A 224 7.56 -2.86 13.50
N LEU A 225 8.85 -2.88 13.83
CA LEU A 225 9.88 -3.62 13.13
C LEU A 225 10.25 -4.88 13.93
N GLN A 226 10.33 -6.01 13.25
CA GLN A 226 10.75 -7.29 13.79
C GLN A 226 11.71 -7.95 12.80
N ALA A 227 12.63 -8.75 13.30
CA ALA A 227 13.48 -9.61 12.48
C ALA A 227 13.39 -11.04 13.00
N ASP A 228 13.68 -12.00 12.13
CA ASP A 228 13.93 -13.38 12.56
C ASP A 228 15.23 -13.49 13.36
N SER A 229 15.47 -14.63 14.00
CA SER A 229 16.61 -14.83 14.90
C SER A 229 17.99 -14.65 14.22
N LEU A 230 18.06 -14.79 12.89
CA LEU A 230 19.29 -14.64 12.10
C LEU A 230 19.38 -13.29 11.38
N GLU A 231 18.39 -12.41 11.57
CA GLU A 231 18.28 -11.12 10.90
C GLU A 231 18.37 -11.23 9.36
N GLU A 232 17.88 -12.34 8.81
CA GLU A 232 17.80 -12.59 7.37
C GLU A 232 16.53 -12.00 6.75
N VAL A 233 15.47 -11.85 7.54
CA VAL A 233 14.20 -11.28 7.08
C VAL A 233 13.71 -10.27 8.11
N VAL A 234 13.64 -9.01 7.70
CA VAL A 234 12.99 -7.95 8.46
C VAL A 234 11.54 -7.85 8.04
N THR A 235 10.63 -7.87 9.01
CA THR A 235 9.20 -7.66 8.84
C THR A 235 8.77 -6.37 9.52
N ILE A 236 8.00 -5.56 8.79
CA ILE A 236 7.43 -4.31 9.29
C ILE A 236 5.91 -4.39 9.24
N ARG A 237 5.27 -3.86 10.27
CA ARG A 237 3.80 -3.78 10.38
C ARG A 237 3.39 -2.34 10.59
N ASN A 238 2.29 -1.96 9.95
CA ASN A 238 1.63 -0.69 10.19
C ASN A 238 0.48 -0.89 11.19
N LEU A 239 0.39 -0.04 12.21
CA LEU A 239 -0.66 -0.13 13.23
C LEU A 239 -1.88 0.74 12.91
N TRP A 240 -1.77 1.74 12.02
CA TRP A 240 -2.94 2.46 11.48
C TRP A 240 -3.76 1.54 10.58
N TRP A 241 -3.11 0.66 9.82
CA TRP A 241 -3.73 -0.29 8.90
C TRP A 241 -3.46 -1.73 9.33
N PRO A 242 -4.22 -2.25 10.31
CA PRO A 242 -4.18 -3.67 10.65
C PRO A 242 -4.39 -4.52 9.39
N GLY A 243 -3.42 -5.39 9.12
CA GLY A 243 -3.40 -6.22 7.91
C GLY A 243 -2.26 -5.86 6.94
N TYR A 244 -1.68 -4.66 7.04
CA TYR A 244 -0.50 -4.31 6.26
C TYR A 244 0.76 -4.97 6.82
N ARG A 245 1.53 -5.61 5.95
CA ARG A 245 2.84 -6.19 6.22
C ARG A 245 3.80 -5.83 5.12
N PHE A 246 5.05 -5.59 5.50
CA PHE A 246 6.16 -5.43 4.59
C PHE A 246 7.27 -6.38 5.03
N TYR A 247 7.96 -7.01 4.09
CA TYR A 247 9.20 -7.74 4.37
C TYR A 247 10.34 -7.20 3.52
N PHE A 248 11.56 -7.35 4.03
CA PHE A 248 12.79 -7.07 3.33
C PHE A 248 13.86 -8.07 3.73
N ILE A 249 14.61 -8.56 2.75
CA ILE A 249 15.77 -9.43 2.95
C ILE A 249 17.02 -8.53 2.87
N PRO A 250 17.69 -8.21 4.00
CA PRO A 250 18.87 -7.36 4.01
C PRO A 250 19.97 -7.89 3.10
N GLU A 251 20.86 -7.00 2.65
CA GLU A 251 21.97 -7.35 1.74
C GLU A 251 21.52 -8.00 0.41
N THR A 252 20.23 -7.85 0.08
CA THR A 252 19.65 -8.20 -1.22
C THR A 252 18.74 -7.08 -1.71
N GLY A 253 18.36 -7.13 -2.99
CA GLY A 253 17.35 -6.23 -3.56
C GLY A 253 15.90 -6.62 -3.24
N GLU A 254 15.66 -7.68 -2.47
CA GLU A 254 14.34 -8.29 -2.35
C GLU A 254 13.52 -7.73 -1.17
N TYR A 255 12.39 -7.12 -1.50
CA TYR A 255 11.37 -6.69 -0.55
C TYR A 255 9.99 -6.76 -1.19
N ASN A 256 8.96 -6.83 -0.36
CA ASN A 256 7.59 -6.72 -0.82
C ASN A 256 6.67 -6.26 0.31
N SER A 257 5.46 -5.85 -0.07
CA SER A 257 4.40 -5.53 0.87
C SER A 257 3.08 -6.14 0.47
N LEU A 258 2.24 -6.39 1.45
CA LEU A 258 0.94 -7.02 1.29
C LEU A 258 -0.03 -6.46 2.33
N TYR A 259 -1.25 -6.18 1.90
CA TYR A 259 -2.38 -5.94 2.79
C TYR A 259 -3.32 -7.15 2.81
N MET A 260 -3.62 -7.69 3.98
CA MET A 260 -4.70 -8.67 4.16
C MET A 260 -5.49 -8.34 5.42
N GLY A 261 -6.72 -7.87 5.24
CA GLY A 261 -7.53 -7.37 6.36
C GLY A 261 -8.91 -6.86 5.95
N TYR A 262 -9.63 -6.28 6.91
CA TYR A 262 -11.03 -5.84 6.72
C TYR A 262 -11.19 -4.45 6.08
N GLY A 263 -10.08 -3.79 5.75
CA GLY A 263 -10.09 -2.45 5.16
C GLY A 263 -10.47 -1.34 6.16
N GLU A 264 -10.24 -1.55 7.45
CA GLU A 264 -10.57 -0.61 8.52
C GLU A 264 -9.29 0.04 9.06
N ARG A 265 -9.26 1.38 9.08
CA ARG A 265 -8.17 2.13 9.73
C ARG A 265 -8.40 2.13 11.24
N ASN A 266 -7.35 1.88 12.01
CA ASN A 266 -7.36 1.93 13.47
C ASN A 266 -7.26 3.38 13.95
N ASP A 267 -8.35 4.12 13.85
CA ASP A 267 -8.41 5.54 14.27
C ASP A 267 -8.15 5.73 15.79
N ASP A 268 -8.26 4.65 16.57
CA ASP A 268 -8.00 4.65 18.02
C ASP A 268 -6.53 4.48 18.39
N LEU A 269 -5.63 4.27 17.40
CA LEU A 269 -4.21 4.00 17.62
C LEU A 269 -3.53 4.98 18.59
N PRO A 270 -3.75 6.31 18.52
CA PRO A 270 -3.12 7.24 19.47
C PRO A 270 -3.43 6.87 20.92
N PHE A 271 -4.67 6.47 21.22
CA PHE A 271 -5.07 6.08 22.59
C PHE A 271 -4.50 4.72 23.02
N MET A 272 -4.04 3.90 22.09
CA MET A 272 -3.48 2.57 22.37
C MET A 272 -1.99 2.60 22.68
N ILE A 273 -1.24 3.58 22.15
CA ILE A 273 0.23 3.60 22.23
C ILE A 273 0.80 4.75 23.07
N LEU A 274 -0.06 5.58 23.67
CA LEU A 274 0.33 6.76 24.46
C LEU A 274 1.11 6.47 25.76
N ASP A 275 1.39 5.21 26.10
CA ASP A 275 2.09 4.80 27.34
C ASP A 275 3.56 4.35 27.13
N LYS A 276 4.30 4.93 26.17
CA LYS A 276 5.75 4.68 26.04
C LYS A 276 6.60 5.95 25.97
#